data_AF-A0A6V6YXJ2-F1
#
_entry.id   AF-A0A6V6YXJ2-F1
#
_cell.length_a   1.000
_cell.length_b   1.000
_cell.length_c   1.000
_cell.angle_alpha   90.00
_cell.angle_beta   90.00
_cell.angle_gamma   90.00
#
_symmetry.space_group_name_H-M   'P 1'
#
loop_
_entity.id
_entity.type
_entity.pdbx_description
1 polymer ?
#
loop_
_entity_poly.entity_id
_entity_poly.type
_entity_poly.pdbx_seq_one_letter_code
_entity_poly.pdbx_strand_id
1 'polypeptide(L)'
;MNILRHYIVLLFLVLAIQQTYSQSYRFKTSGFSVLEKNDKGKWGEWSNLDLVNLSVILDTEKHRIVVYSQEIQLFNIIEYIEREENDTDIVYSFVCKDNSGIDCKISIITRKKQDYRKQLYINYENHIIVYNIFNV
;
A
#
# COMPACT_ATOMS: atom_id res chain seq x y z
N MET A 1 -27.39 2.14 -47.95
CA MET A 1 -27.36 1.30 -46.73
C MET A 1 -25.95 0.90 -46.28
N ASN A 2 -24.98 0.70 -47.19
CA ASN A 2 -23.62 0.29 -46.81
C ASN A 2 -22.79 1.39 -46.13
N ILE A 3 -22.82 2.65 -46.56
CA ILE A 3 -21.99 3.72 -45.97
C ILE A 3 -22.31 3.98 -44.49
N LEU A 4 -23.59 4.00 -44.11
CA LEU A 4 -24.01 4.16 -42.71
C LEU A 4 -23.46 3.04 -41.81
N ARG A 5 -23.42 1.80 -42.32
CA ARG A 5 -22.85 0.65 -41.62
C ARG A 5 -21.34 0.85 -41.35
N HIS A 6 -20.59 1.40 -42.30
CA HIS A 6 -19.17 1.65 -42.12
C HIS A 6 -18.92 2.75 -41.08
N TYR A 7 -19.75 3.80 -41.04
CA TYR A 7 -19.66 4.83 -39.98
C TYR A 7 -19.97 4.29 -38.59
N ILE A 8 -20.96 3.39 -38.46
CA ILE A 8 -21.27 2.74 -37.19
C ILE A 8 -20.10 1.85 -36.74
N VAL A 9 -19.51 1.07 -37.64
CA VAL A 9 -18.34 0.24 -37.34
C VAL A 9 -17.13 1.10 -36.96
N LEU A 10 -16.90 2.21 -37.66
CA LEU A 10 -15.82 3.16 -37.35
C LEU A 10 -16.02 3.79 -35.96
N LEU A 11 -17.27 4.15 -35.62
CA LEU A 11 -17.61 4.69 -34.29
C LEU A 11 -17.28 3.69 -33.18
N PHE A 12 -17.68 2.43 -33.34
CA PHE A 12 -17.34 1.38 -32.36
C PHE A 12 -15.82 1.12 -32.29
N LEU A 13 -15.10 1.24 -33.40
CA LEU A 13 -13.64 1.08 -33.43
C LEU A 13 -12.93 2.19 -32.64
N VAL A 14 -13.40 3.44 -32.75
CA VAL A 14 -12.85 4.58 -31.98
C VAL A 14 -13.18 4.45 -30.50
N LEU A 15 -14.40 4.01 -30.16
CA LEU A 15 -14.81 3.80 -28.77
C LEU A 15 -14.08 2.63 -28.09
N ALA A 16 -13.54 1.68 -28.85
CA ALA A 16 -12.76 0.56 -28.33
C ALA A 16 -11.34 0.95 -27.87
N ILE A 17 -10.83 2.14 -28.24
CA ILE A 17 -9.47 2.60 -27.88
C ILE A 17 -9.51 3.44 -26.60
N GLN A 18 -10.15 2.91 -25.55
CA GLN A 18 -10.15 3.57 -24.24
C GLN A 18 -8.92 3.13 -23.44
N GLN A 19 -8.12 4.11 -23.00
CA GLN A 19 -7.06 3.85 -22.01
C GLN A 19 -7.68 3.85 -20.62
N THR A 20 -7.53 2.73 -19.90
CA THR A 20 -7.92 2.64 -18.48
C THR A 20 -6.71 2.95 -17.61
N TYR A 21 -6.85 3.92 -16.71
CA TYR A 21 -5.82 4.23 -15.71
C TYR A 21 -6.00 3.34 -14.48
N SER A 22 -4.90 2.85 -13.92
CA SER A 22 -4.93 2.06 -12.69
C SER A 22 -5.27 2.95 -11.49
N GLN A 23 -5.94 2.36 -10.49
CA GLN A 23 -6.37 3.09 -9.29
C GLN A 23 -5.19 3.26 -8.33
N SER A 24 -4.92 4.50 -7.93
CA SER A 24 -4.11 4.80 -6.74
C SER A 24 -4.98 4.67 -5.49
N TYR A 25 -4.58 3.84 -4.53
CA TYR A 25 -5.30 3.71 -3.26
C TYR A 25 -4.77 4.73 -2.26
N ARG A 26 -5.67 5.49 -1.63
CA ARG A 26 -5.33 6.54 -0.68
C ARG A 26 -5.82 6.17 0.71
N PHE A 27 -4.96 6.39 1.68
CA PHE A 27 -5.26 6.15 3.09
C PHE A 27 -4.83 7.35 3.91
N LYS A 28 -5.45 7.46 5.08
CA LYS A 28 -5.04 8.37 6.14
C LYS A 28 -4.64 7.57 7.38
N THR A 29 -3.67 8.06 8.12
CA THR A 29 -3.25 7.45 9.38
C THR A 29 -4.02 8.05 10.56
N SER A 30 -4.12 7.31 11.66
CA SER A 30 -4.57 7.84 12.96
C SER A 30 -3.49 7.77 14.05
N GLY A 31 -2.49 6.91 13.89
CA GLY A 31 -1.38 6.77 14.82
C GLY A 31 -0.34 5.79 14.32
N PHE A 32 0.84 5.79 14.94
CA PHE A 32 1.91 4.85 14.64
C PHE A 32 2.59 4.33 15.91
N SER A 33 3.21 3.15 15.77
CA SER A 33 4.07 2.55 16.79
C SER A 33 5.26 1.89 16.11
N VAL A 34 6.38 1.78 16.84
CA VAL A 34 7.63 1.22 16.35
C VAL A 34 8.05 0.05 17.24
N LEU A 35 8.57 -1.01 16.64
CA LEU A 35 9.20 -2.14 17.32
C LEU A 35 10.63 -2.28 16.83
N GLU A 36 11.61 -2.21 17.72
CA GLU A 36 13.03 -2.28 17.37
C GLU A 36 13.67 -3.55 17.93
N LYS A 37 14.69 -4.08 17.23
CA LYS A 37 15.58 -5.10 17.78
C LYS A 37 16.59 -4.44 18.72
N ASN A 38 16.88 -5.12 19.82
CA ASN A 38 17.99 -4.73 20.68
C ASN A 38 19.35 -5.14 20.08
N ASP A 39 20.44 -4.72 20.72
CA ASP A 39 21.83 -5.02 20.33
C ASP A 39 22.15 -6.52 20.24
N LYS A 40 21.28 -7.39 20.78
CA LYS A 40 21.40 -8.86 20.73
C LYS A 40 20.53 -9.47 19.61
N GLY A 41 19.95 -8.65 18.74
CA GLY A 41 19.09 -9.07 17.63
C GLY A 41 17.71 -9.58 18.03
N LYS A 42 17.30 -9.42 19.30
CA LYS A 42 15.97 -9.82 19.78
C LYS A 42 15.00 -8.64 19.68
N TRP A 43 13.77 -8.92 19.28
CA TRP A 43 12.69 -7.92 19.30
C TRP A 43 12.47 -7.40 20.73
N GLY A 44 12.38 -6.08 20.87
CA GLY A 44 12.04 -5.40 22.11
C GLY A 44 10.53 -5.33 22.34
N GLU A 45 10.09 -4.22 22.93
CA GLU A 45 8.67 -3.92 23.14
C GLU A 45 8.19 -2.89 22.11
N TRP A 46 6.88 -2.88 21.84
CA TRP A 46 6.28 -1.84 21.01
C TRP A 46 6.38 -0.49 21.72
N SER A 47 6.74 0.55 20.98
CA SER A 47 6.62 1.92 21.46
C SER A 47 5.16 2.26 21.79
N ASN A 48 4.98 3.32 22.59
CA ASN A 48 3.67 3.91 22.76
C ASN A 48 3.08 4.32 21.39
N LEU A 49 1.74 4.36 21.33
CA LEU A 49 1.04 4.82 20.14
C LEU A 49 1.09 6.35 20.07
N ASP A 50 1.78 6.86 19.06
CA ASP A 50 1.83 8.30 18.78
C ASP A 50 0.78 8.65 17.72
N LEU A 51 -0.05 9.66 18.01
CA LEU A 51 -1.14 10.07 17.14
C LEU A 51 -0.62 10.90 15.95
N VAL A 52 -0.95 10.48 14.74
CA VAL A 52 -0.50 11.13 13.49
C VAL A 52 -1.58 11.08 12.42
N ASN A 53 -1.67 12.15 11.63
CA ASN A 53 -2.62 12.29 10.51
C ASN A 53 -1.87 12.52 9.19
N LEU A 54 -1.25 11.46 8.68
CA LEU A 54 -0.44 11.43 7.48
C LEU A 54 -1.24 10.86 6.31
N SER A 55 -0.90 11.28 5.09
CA SER A 55 -1.44 10.67 3.87
C SER A 55 -0.55 9.52 3.43
N VAL A 56 -1.16 8.39 3.08
CA VAL A 56 -0.47 7.26 2.47
C VAL A 56 -1.08 6.98 1.10
N ILE A 57 -0.24 6.77 0.09
CA ILE A 57 -0.68 6.46 -1.27
C ILE A 57 0.00 5.17 -1.72
N LEU A 58 -0.79 4.17 -2.12
CA LEU A 58 -0.33 3.01 -2.89
C LEU A 58 -0.65 3.30 -4.36
N ASP A 59 0.41 3.54 -5.15
CA ASP A 59 0.35 3.83 -6.56
C ASP A 59 0.79 2.58 -7.34
N THR A 60 -0.20 1.87 -7.89
CA THR A 60 0.03 0.61 -8.62
C THR A 60 0.53 0.86 -10.05
N GLU A 61 0.35 2.06 -10.59
CA GLU A 61 0.86 2.45 -11.91
C GLU A 61 2.35 2.79 -11.85
N LYS A 62 2.76 3.54 -10.81
CA LYS A 62 4.16 3.90 -10.58
C LYS A 62 4.92 2.92 -9.70
N HIS A 63 4.31 1.79 -9.38
CA HIS A 63 4.87 0.73 -8.52
C HIS A 63 5.52 1.28 -7.25
N ARG A 64 4.79 2.10 -6.48
CA ARG A 64 5.33 2.72 -5.27
C ARG A 64 4.30 2.94 -4.17
N ILE A 65 4.78 3.00 -2.94
CA ILE A 65 4.03 3.42 -1.76
C ILE A 65 4.68 4.69 -1.22
N VAL A 66 3.89 5.70 -0.91
CA VAL A 66 4.38 6.97 -0.37
C VAL A 66 3.68 7.28 0.94
N VAL A 67 4.45 7.50 2.00
CA VAL A 67 3.96 8.01 3.28
C VAL A 67 4.41 9.46 3.40
N TYR A 68 3.44 10.38 3.39
CA TYR A 68 3.69 11.82 3.50
C TYR A 68 3.84 12.22 4.98
N SER A 69 4.96 11.82 5.59
CA SER A 69 5.46 12.33 6.88
C SER A 69 6.22 13.64 6.71
N GLN A 70 6.77 14.18 7.81
CA GLN A 70 7.65 15.37 7.79
C GLN A 70 8.81 15.18 6.80
N GLU A 71 9.40 13.98 6.79
CA GLU A 71 10.26 13.52 5.70
C GLU A 71 9.46 12.53 4.85
N ILE A 72 9.41 12.73 3.53
CA ILE A 72 8.63 11.87 2.63
C ILE A 72 9.31 10.50 2.56
N GLN A 73 8.60 9.47 3.00
CA GLN A 73 9.05 8.09 2.86
C GLN A 73 8.50 7.53 1.55
N LEU A 74 9.39 7.18 0.63
CA LEU A 74 9.05 6.63 -0.67
C LEU A 74 9.58 5.19 -0.75
N PHE A 75 8.69 4.28 -1.12
CA PHE A 75 8.97 2.86 -1.23
C PHE A 75 8.67 2.40 -2.66
N ASN A 76 9.70 1.96 -3.39
CA ASN A 76 9.53 1.37 -4.70
C ASN A 76 9.19 -0.12 -4.53
N ILE A 77 8.07 -0.55 -5.10
CA ILE A 77 7.63 -1.95 -5.07
C ILE A 77 8.44 -2.72 -6.11
N ILE A 78 9.14 -3.74 -5.65
CA ILE A 78 9.91 -4.68 -6.47
C ILE A 78 9.04 -5.88 -6.81
N GLU A 79 8.26 -6.37 -5.84
CA GLU A 79 7.46 -7.58 -5.98
C GLU A 79 6.12 -7.42 -5.26
N TYR A 80 5.06 -7.88 -5.93
CA TYR A 80 3.72 -8.01 -5.36
C TYR A 80 3.55 -9.44 -4.87
N ILE A 81 3.33 -9.59 -3.56
CA ILE A 81 3.07 -10.91 -2.98
C ILE A 81 1.58 -11.20 -3.09
N GLU A 82 1.23 -12.46 -3.35
CA GLU A 82 -0.17 -12.89 -3.43
C GLU A 82 -0.96 -12.52 -2.16
N ARG A 83 -2.23 -12.19 -2.35
CA ARG A 83 -3.11 -11.88 -1.23
C ARG A 83 -3.24 -13.12 -0.35
N GLU A 84 -2.92 -12.95 0.93
CA GLU A 84 -3.19 -13.96 1.95
C GLU A 84 -4.48 -13.60 2.69
N GLU A 85 -5.41 -14.53 2.79
CA GLU A 85 -6.66 -14.34 3.50
C GLU A 85 -6.94 -15.55 4.39
N ASN A 86 -7.20 -15.29 5.66
CA ASN A 86 -7.57 -16.30 6.64
C ASN A 86 -8.80 -15.83 7.46
N ASP A 87 -9.18 -16.60 8.49
CA ASP A 87 -10.37 -16.30 9.32
C ASP A 87 -10.24 -14.99 10.11
N THR A 88 -9.03 -14.51 10.37
CA THR A 88 -8.77 -13.32 11.19
C THR A 88 -8.39 -12.10 10.38
N ASP A 89 -7.70 -12.27 9.26
CA ASP A 89 -6.96 -11.23 8.57
C ASP A 89 -7.04 -11.34 7.04
N ILE A 90 -6.97 -10.19 6.38
CA ILE A 90 -6.67 -10.07 4.94
C ILE A 90 -5.36 -9.30 4.82
N VAL A 91 -4.37 -9.87 4.14
CA VAL A 91 -3.02 -9.33 4.04
C VAL A 91 -2.65 -9.12 2.57
N TYR A 92 -2.24 -7.90 2.25
CA TYR A 92 -1.56 -7.57 1.00
C TYR A 92 -0.12 -7.23 1.33
N SER A 93 0.84 -7.92 0.72
CA SER A 93 2.26 -7.71 1.00
C SER A 93 3.03 -7.30 -0.26
N PHE A 94 4.07 -6.52 -0.05
CA PHE A 94 4.91 -5.94 -1.09
C PHE A 94 6.37 -6.02 -0.63
N VAL A 95 7.25 -6.50 -1.51
CA VAL A 95 8.70 -6.37 -1.31
C VAL A 95 9.11 -5.02 -1.89
N CYS A 96 9.76 -4.19 -1.10
CA CYS A 96 10.04 -2.81 -1.47
C CYS A 96 11.50 -2.42 -1.18
N LYS A 97 11.99 -1.42 -1.91
CA LYS A 97 13.18 -0.64 -1.56
C LYS A 97 12.78 0.77 -1.16
N ASP A 98 13.31 1.26 -0.05
CA ASP A 98 13.09 2.65 0.37
C ASP A 98 13.89 3.66 -0.50
N ASN A 99 13.82 4.94 -0.14
CA ASN A 99 14.54 6.02 -0.80
C ASN A 99 16.07 5.90 -0.70
N SER A 100 16.56 5.15 0.28
CA SER A 100 17.98 4.87 0.53
C SER A 100 18.45 3.56 -0.13
N GLY A 101 17.54 2.83 -0.78
CA GLY A 101 17.81 1.54 -1.42
C GLY A 101 17.81 0.34 -0.47
N ILE A 102 17.39 0.55 0.79
CA ILE A 102 17.30 -0.48 1.83
C ILE A 102 16.05 -1.34 1.57
N ASP A 103 16.22 -2.64 1.71
CA ASP A 103 15.13 -3.60 1.52
C ASP A 103 14.18 -3.60 2.71
N CYS A 104 12.88 -3.59 2.41
CA CYS A 104 11.82 -3.62 3.40
C CYS A 104 10.60 -4.39 2.86
N LYS A 105 9.79 -4.96 3.75
CA LYS A 105 8.52 -5.61 3.40
C LYS A 105 7.38 -4.78 3.93
N ILE A 106 6.54 -4.28 3.04
CA ILE A 106 5.33 -3.54 3.40
C ILE A 106 4.13 -4.46 3.35
N SER A 107 3.29 -4.43 4.39
CA SER A 107 2.05 -5.22 4.44
C SER A 107 0.86 -4.36 4.87
N ILE A 108 -0.21 -4.38 4.09
CA ILE A 108 -1.51 -3.81 4.48
C ILE A 108 -2.36 -4.95 5.03
N ILE A 109 -2.64 -4.90 6.33
CA ILE A 109 -3.37 -5.92 7.06
C ILE A 109 -4.74 -5.37 7.46
N THR A 110 -5.80 -6.07 7.08
CA THR A 110 -7.17 -5.81 7.55
C THR A 110 -7.55 -6.84 8.60
N ARG A 111 -7.77 -6.42 9.85
CA ARG A 111 -8.14 -7.26 10.98
C ARG A 111 -9.66 -7.48 11.01
N LYS A 112 -10.16 -8.62 10.51
CA LYS A 112 -11.61 -8.93 10.41
C LYS A 112 -12.30 -8.90 11.76
N LYS A 113 -11.65 -9.43 12.81
CA LYS A 113 -12.20 -9.53 14.17
C LYS A 113 -12.04 -8.25 15.01
N GLN A 114 -11.48 -7.18 14.45
CA GLN A 114 -11.29 -5.89 15.11
C GLN A 114 -11.98 -4.78 14.30
N ASP A 115 -13.26 -4.96 14.01
CA ASP A 115 -14.06 -4.00 13.23
C ASP A 115 -13.41 -3.61 11.88
N TYR A 116 -12.83 -4.61 11.20
CA TYR A 116 -12.10 -4.41 9.94
C TYR A 116 -11.00 -3.34 10.01
N ARG A 117 -10.39 -3.13 11.19
CA ARG A 117 -9.28 -2.19 11.37
C ARG A 117 -8.15 -2.50 10.38
N LYS A 118 -7.71 -1.49 9.65
CA LYS A 118 -6.60 -1.60 8.71
C LYS A 118 -5.31 -1.07 9.33
N GLN A 119 -4.23 -1.77 9.07
CA GLN A 119 -2.90 -1.40 9.54
C GLN A 119 -1.90 -1.54 8.40
N LEU A 120 -0.97 -0.60 8.32
CA LEU A 120 0.17 -0.63 7.40
C LEU A 120 1.41 -0.97 8.21
N TYR A 121 2.02 -2.11 7.91
CA TYR A 121 3.29 -2.54 8.48
C TYR A 121 4.41 -2.24 7.49
N ILE A 122 5.50 -1.66 7.96
CA ILE A 122 6.75 -1.46 7.24
C ILE A 122 7.81 -2.22 8.02
N ASN A 123 8.23 -3.38 7.49
CA ASN A 123 9.17 -4.27 8.16
C ASN A 123 10.55 -4.10 7.54
N TYR A 124 11.49 -3.57 8.32
CA TYR A 124 12.91 -3.61 8.03
C TYR A 124 13.57 -4.76 8.78
N GLU A 125 14.86 -5.00 8.52
CA GLU A 125 15.63 -6.02 9.23
C GLU A 125 15.67 -5.77 10.74
N ASN A 126 15.84 -4.52 11.16
CA ASN A 126 16.09 -4.16 12.57
C ASN A 126 14.92 -3.49 13.28
N HIS A 127 13.91 -3.03 12.54
CA HIS A 127 12.76 -2.37 13.13
C HIS A 127 11.50 -2.55 12.28
N ILE A 128 10.34 -2.39 12.91
CA ILE A 128 9.04 -2.47 12.28
C ILE A 128 8.26 -1.22 12.66
N ILE A 129 7.67 -0.55 11.67
CA ILE A 129 6.77 0.58 11.89
C ILE A 129 5.35 0.12 11.53
N VAL A 130 4.41 0.34 12.44
CA VAL A 130 2.98 0.09 12.17
C VAL A 130 2.22 1.40 12.19
N TYR A 131 1.43 1.67 11.15
CA TYR A 131 0.46 2.74 11.11
C TYR A 131 -0.95 2.16 11.17
N ASN A 132 -1.81 2.72 12.02
CA ASN A 132 -3.25 2.51 11.89
C ASN A 132 -3.74 3.37 10.73
N ILE A 133 -4.40 2.75 9.74
CA ILE A 133 -4.84 3.43 8.53
C ILE A 133 -6.34 3.25 8.28
N PHE A 134 -6.93 4.19 7.55
CA PHE A 134 -8.30 4.12 7.07
C PHE A 134 -8.39 4.66 5.65
N ASN A 135 -9.37 4.18 4.89
CA ASN A 135 -9.59 4.63 3.52
C ASN A 135 -10.12 6.07 3.51
N VAL A 136 -9.78 6.81 2.45
CA VAL A 136 -10.32 8.15 2.16
C VAL A 136 -11.04 8.14 0.83
#